data_AF-A0AAN7B3K3-F1
#
_entry.id   AF-A0AAN7B3K3-F1
#
_cell.length_a   1.000
_cell.length_b   1.000
_cell.length_c   1.000
_cell.angle_alpha   90.00
_cell.angle_beta   90.00
_cell.angle_gamma   90.00
#
_symmetry.space_group_name_H-M   'P 1'
#
loop_
_entity.id
_entity.type
_entity.pdbx_description
1 polymer ?
#
loop_
_entity_poly.entity_id
_entity_poly.type
_entity_poly.pdbx_seq_one_letter_code
_entity_poly.pdbx_strand_id
1 'polypeptide(L)'
;MAFSMSRFPTLITARPRDRQRHLRWPSSSKKQLPKMPFQHPLFHLLAIVIVVLCSAILNHGKSASAQGGVCASNDPPNTLAEVFPNNATGVLNATLAIIPIPLDLARRLIPRQYGILETAYRALLPDFPEGMYPIMLQAAHDHDVQFRAYGITLDDFSRVGFEFPFLDMLGDGYSSFRWAPEQLITGSNTIALSGSRDYGTVVYPAKYDPPCEAYKALPNGATYFKGSSLSCSESIELEMQRIRPELNPYPLELFKNITNQPTFANGTTCDNMIRFFNSSMSVGDHSPVSVLGKIRANAFPFRGEQKHYADVYGVQVTTLFIENNYLDCQTMKGYDGTVGEDIEASLQPTISFTSPTSSAPIAHT
;
A
#
# COMPACT_ATOMS: atom_id res chain seq x y z
N MET A 1 -38.64 38.96 -4.16
CA MET A 1 -39.97 38.32 -4.33
C MET A 1 -39.89 36.95 -3.70
N ALA A 2 -40.72 36.71 -2.68
CA ALA A 2 -40.70 35.52 -1.84
C ALA A 2 -41.65 34.45 -2.39
N PHE A 3 -41.22 33.20 -2.42
CA PHE A 3 -42.06 32.01 -2.58
C PHE A 3 -41.71 31.08 -1.41
N SER A 4 -42.47 31.12 -0.31
CA SER A 4 -43.73 30.40 -0.06
C SER A 4 -43.55 28.88 -0.06
N MET A 5 -43.36 28.35 1.14
CA MET A 5 -43.33 26.93 1.50
C MET A 5 -44.71 26.29 1.35
N SER A 6 -44.75 25.05 0.85
CA SER A 6 -45.92 24.16 0.94
C SER A 6 -45.60 22.95 1.81
N ARG A 7 -46.40 22.78 2.87
CA ARG A 7 -46.44 21.64 3.78
C ARG A 7 -47.16 20.46 3.12
N PHE A 8 -46.75 19.24 3.44
CA PHE A 8 -47.53 18.00 3.34
C PHE A 8 -47.11 17.03 4.47
N PRO A 9 -47.94 16.04 4.85
CA PRO A 9 -48.39 15.89 6.22
C PRO A 9 -47.86 14.63 6.91
N THR A 10 -47.93 14.70 8.24
CA THR A 10 -47.77 13.65 9.23
C THR A 10 -48.69 12.45 8.97
N LEU A 11 -48.12 11.24 8.93
CA LEU A 11 -48.88 9.99 8.91
C LEU A 11 -48.42 9.05 10.04
N ILE A 12 -49.22 9.11 11.10
CA ILE A 12 -49.69 8.06 12.02
C ILE A 12 -48.91 6.73 12.06
N THR A 13 -48.48 6.47 13.29
CA THR A 13 -48.09 5.23 13.97
C THR A 13 -48.82 3.94 13.56
N ALA A 14 -48.07 2.85 13.41
CA ALA A 14 -48.54 1.49 13.66
C ALA A 14 -47.41 0.61 14.23
N ARG A 15 -47.49 0.30 15.53
CA ARG A 15 -46.75 -0.80 16.18
C ARG A 15 -47.34 -2.14 15.73
N PRO A 16 -46.50 -3.17 15.57
CA PRO A 16 -46.94 -4.52 15.89
C PRO A 16 -46.03 -5.20 16.93
N ARG A 17 -46.66 -5.43 18.09
CA ARG A 17 -46.61 -6.62 18.96
C ARG A 17 -45.28 -7.38 19.10
N ASP A 18 -44.73 -7.23 20.30
CA ASP A 18 -43.96 -8.23 21.03
C ASP A 18 -44.55 -9.64 20.88
N ARG A 19 -43.71 -10.56 20.40
CA ARG A 19 -43.85 -12.00 20.61
C ARG A 19 -42.59 -12.51 21.30
N GLN A 20 -42.53 -12.31 22.62
CA GLN A 20 -41.64 -13.06 23.49
C GLN A 20 -41.99 -14.55 23.40
N ARG A 21 -41.19 -15.31 22.65
CA ARG A 21 -41.13 -16.77 22.80
C ARG A 21 -40.11 -17.08 23.87
N HIS A 22 -40.61 -17.45 25.05
CA HIS A 22 -39.86 -18.12 26.09
C HIS A 22 -39.30 -19.44 25.56
N LEU A 23 -38.01 -19.46 25.21
CA LEU A 23 -37.25 -20.69 25.07
C LEU A 23 -36.86 -21.17 26.46
N ARG A 24 -37.62 -22.15 26.96
CA ARG A 24 -37.24 -22.97 28.12
C ARG A 24 -35.95 -23.70 27.82
N TRP A 25 -34.89 -23.38 28.56
CA TRP A 25 -33.70 -24.21 28.66
C TRP A 25 -34.03 -25.49 29.44
N PRO A 26 -33.69 -26.69 28.94
CA PRO A 26 -33.77 -27.90 29.74
C PRO A 26 -32.67 -27.89 30.82
N SER A 27 -33.08 -28.17 32.05
CA SER A 27 -32.21 -28.38 33.20
C SER A 27 -31.22 -29.50 32.92
N SER A 28 -29.94 -29.16 32.82
CA SER A 28 -28.84 -30.12 32.76
C SER A 28 -28.77 -30.90 34.07
N SER A 29 -29.01 -32.20 33.99
CA SER A 29 -28.82 -33.13 35.09
C SER A 29 -27.33 -33.16 35.47
N LYS A 30 -27.02 -32.86 36.73
CA LYS A 30 -25.70 -33.11 37.32
C LYS A 30 -25.39 -34.62 37.26
N LYS A 31 -24.64 -35.05 36.24
CA LYS A 31 -23.91 -36.33 36.31
C LYS A 31 -22.68 -36.10 37.17
N GLN A 32 -22.67 -36.74 38.34
CA GLN A 32 -21.48 -36.85 39.18
C GLN A 32 -20.38 -37.54 38.38
N LEU A 33 -19.27 -36.83 38.14
CA LEU A 33 -18.05 -37.46 37.66
C LEU A 33 -17.45 -38.30 38.80
N PRO A 34 -17.01 -39.54 38.53
CA PRO A 34 -16.29 -40.32 39.51
C PRO A 34 -14.94 -39.65 39.81
N LYS A 35 -14.66 -39.45 41.10
CA LYS A 35 -13.32 -39.11 41.60
C LYS A 35 -12.38 -40.25 41.20
N MET A 36 -11.47 -39.98 40.26
CA MET A 36 -10.30 -40.84 40.08
C MET A 36 -9.22 -40.43 41.08
N PRO A 37 -8.74 -41.35 41.93
CA PRO A 37 -7.44 -41.20 42.53
C PRO A 37 -6.42 -41.67 41.48
N PHE A 38 -5.38 -40.89 41.22
CA PHE A 38 -4.01 -41.38 41.25
C PHE A 38 -3.04 -40.28 40.81
N GLN A 39 -2.20 -39.91 41.76
CA GLN A 39 -0.99 -39.16 41.55
C GLN A 39 0.04 -40.11 40.89
N HIS A 40 0.56 -39.74 39.72
CA HIS A 40 1.77 -40.35 39.17
C HIS A 40 2.75 -39.26 38.70
N PRO A 41 3.80 -38.95 39.48
CA PRO A 41 4.78 -37.91 39.13
C PRO A 41 5.70 -38.29 37.96
N LEU A 42 5.54 -39.47 37.36
CA LEU A 42 6.37 -39.96 36.26
C LEU A 42 6.00 -39.36 34.89
N PHE A 43 4.75 -38.90 34.70
CA PHE A 43 4.29 -38.35 33.42
C PHE A 43 4.84 -36.94 33.12
N HIS A 44 5.17 -36.16 34.15
CA HIS A 44 5.74 -34.82 33.96
C HIS A 44 7.19 -34.84 33.49
N LEU A 45 7.97 -35.85 33.88
CA LEU A 45 9.36 -36.01 33.41
C LEU A 45 9.43 -36.40 31.93
N LEU A 46 8.50 -37.22 31.44
CA LEU A 46 8.47 -37.62 30.02
C LEU A 46 8.06 -36.45 29.11
N ALA A 47 7.12 -35.62 29.52
CA ALA A 47 6.69 -34.44 28.76
C ALA A 47 7.80 -33.38 28.65
N ILE A 48 8.59 -33.17 29.71
CA ILE A 48 9.72 -32.23 29.70
C ILE A 48 10.84 -32.72 28.76
N VAL A 49 11.14 -34.02 28.76
CA VAL A 49 12.16 -34.59 27.86
C VAL A 49 11.75 -34.47 26.38
N ILE A 50 10.46 -34.67 26.06
CA ILE A 50 9.96 -34.51 24.68
C ILE A 50 10.01 -33.03 24.23
N VAL A 51 9.67 -32.07 25.10
CA VAL A 51 9.78 -30.64 24.77
C VAL A 51 11.23 -30.23 24.55
N VAL A 52 12.17 -30.68 25.39
CA VAL A 52 13.61 -30.37 25.24
C VAL A 52 14.21 -31.03 23.98
N LEU A 53 13.81 -32.24 23.63
CA LEU A 53 14.22 -32.91 22.38
C LEU A 53 13.64 -32.23 21.13
N CYS A 54 12.39 -31.76 21.16
CA CYS A 54 11.81 -30.98 20.06
C CYS A 54 12.51 -29.61 19.89
N SER A 55 12.88 -28.93 20.99
CA SER A 55 13.68 -27.70 20.93
C SER A 55 15.09 -27.91 20.38
N ALA A 56 15.72 -29.06 20.67
CA ALA A 56 17.04 -29.40 20.14
C ALA A 56 17.02 -29.74 18.64
N ILE A 57 15.93 -30.34 18.14
CA ILE A 57 15.78 -30.65 16.71
C ILE A 57 15.44 -29.39 15.89
N LEU A 58 14.67 -28.45 16.44
CA LEU A 58 14.41 -27.15 15.79
C LEU A 58 15.65 -26.24 15.74
N ASN A 59 16.59 -26.38 16.68
CA ASN A 59 17.87 -25.65 16.68
C ASN A 59 18.99 -26.32 15.85
N HIS A 60 18.72 -27.45 15.20
CA HIS A 60 19.67 -28.14 14.30
C HIS A 60 19.19 -28.25 12.86
N GLY A 61 18.13 -27.52 12.50
CA GLY A 61 17.93 -27.10 11.12
C GLY A 61 19.09 -26.20 10.72
N LYS A 62 20.16 -26.79 10.20
CA LYS A 62 21.16 -26.09 9.40
C LYS A 62 20.40 -25.41 8.29
N SER A 63 20.12 -24.11 8.44
CA SER A 63 19.78 -23.24 7.34
C SER A 63 20.78 -23.53 6.24
N ALA A 64 20.27 -24.04 5.12
CA ALA A 64 21.06 -24.11 3.91
C ALA A 64 21.62 -22.70 3.71
N SER A 65 22.94 -22.60 3.77
CA SER A 65 23.67 -21.38 3.45
C SER A 65 23.25 -20.97 2.04
N ALA A 66 22.35 -19.99 1.97
CA ALA A 66 22.17 -19.21 0.77
C ALA A 66 23.50 -18.48 0.57
N GLN A 67 24.33 -18.99 -0.33
CA GLN A 67 25.40 -18.20 -0.91
C GLN A 67 24.74 -17.10 -1.75
N GLY A 68 24.65 -15.92 -1.17
CA GLY A 68 24.26 -14.67 -1.80
C GLY A 68 24.54 -13.59 -0.77
N GLY A 69 25.43 -12.66 -1.09
CA GLY A 69 25.72 -11.54 -0.18
C GLY A 69 24.43 -10.90 0.29
N VAL A 70 24.39 -10.49 1.57
CA VAL A 70 23.28 -9.69 2.10
C VAL A 70 23.08 -8.53 1.13
N CYS A 71 21.95 -8.56 0.45
CA CYS A 71 21.60 -7.55 -0.51
C CYS A 71 21.13 -6.35 0.30
N ALA A 72 21.87 -5.24 0.22
CA ALA A 72 21.62 -4.03 0.98
C ALA A 72 20.90 -3.02 0.08
N SER A 73 19.78 -2.49 0.55
CA SER A 73 19.10 -1.38 -0.10
C SER A 73 19.96 -0.11 -0.06
N ASN A 74 19.92 0.68 -1.14
CA ASN A 74 20.51 2.02 -1.20
C ASN A 74 19.50 3.12 -0.85
N ASP A 75 18.28 2.76 -0.44
CA ASP A 75 17.30 3.73 0.00
C ASP A 75 17.74 4.42 1.31
N PRO A 76 17.40 5.71 1.48
CA PRO A 76 17.68 6.42 2.72
C PRO A 76 16.82 5.91 3.88
N PRO A 77 17.23 6.11 5.15
CA PRO A 77 16.51 5.58 6.31
C PRO A 77 15.18 6.30 6.58
N ASN A 78 14.24 5.61 7.22
CA ASN A 78 12.92 6.13 7.60
C ASN A 78 13.02 7.13 8.77
N THR A 79 12.87 8.42 8.47
CA THR A 79 12.91 9.49 9.47
C THR A 79 11.59 9.68 10.23
N LEU A 80 10.50 9.04 9.81
CA LEU A 80 9.18 9.19 10.44
C LEU A 80 8.94 8.24 11.61
N ALA A 81 9.73 7.16 11.73
CA ALA A 81 9.58 6.16 12.79
C ALA A 81 9.63 6.74 14.22
N GLU A 82 10.46 7.77 14.44
CA GLU A 82 10.57 8.42 15.75
C GLU A 82 9.40 9.35 16.06
N VAL A 83 8.83 9.97 15.03
CA VAL A 83 7.77 10.99 15.18
C VAL A 83 6.39 10.36 15.23
N PHE A 84 6.19 9.26 14.50
CA PHE A 84 4.93 8.52 14.43
C PHE A 84 5.11 7.09 14.97
N PRO A 85 5.52 6.92 16.24
CA PRO A 85 5.92 5.61 16.71
C PRO A 85 4.76 4.61 16.80
N ASN A 86 3.52 5.10 16.85
CA ASN A 86 2.30 4.28 16.90
C ASN A 86 1.72 3.94 15.52
N ASN A 87 2.32 4.44 14.44
CA ASN A 87 1.92 4.15 13.06
C ASN A 87 2.99 3.28 12.40
N ALA A 88 2.58 2.56 11.36
CA ALA A 88 3.56 1.96 10.46
C ALA A 88 4.09 3.08 9.58
N THR A 89 5.40 3.24 9.55
CA THR A 89 6.08 4.22 8.70
C THR A 89 7.19 3.56 7.93
N GLY A 90 7.59 4.14 6.82
CA GLY A 90 8.68 3.61 6.01
C GLY A 90 9.05 4.52 4.87
N VAL A 91 9.93 3.99 4.02
CA VAL A 91 10.33 4.60 2.76
C VAL A 91 9.79 3.74 1.63
N LEU A 92 9.23 4.40 0.62
CA LEU A 92 8.72 3.74 -0.57
C LEU A 92 9.39 4.32 -1.82
N ASN A 93 10.32 3.58 -2.39
CA ASN A 93 10.93 3.88 -3.68
C ASN A 93 10.15 3.13 -4.77
N ALA A 94 9.53 3.87 -5.69
CA ALA A 94 8.58 3.29 -6.62
C ALA A 94 8.69 3.84 -8.04
N THR A 95 8.41 2.97 -9.00
CA THR A 95 7.92 3.37 -10.32
C THR A 95 6.39 3.35 -10.30
N LEU A 96 5.79 4.51 -10.56
CA LEU A 96 4.34 4.68 -10.73
C LEU A 96 4.06 4.94 -12.19
N ALA A 97 3.09 4.24 -12.78
CA ALA A 97 2.79 4.36 -14.21
C ALA A 97 1.28 4.37 -14.45
N ILE A 98 0.83 5.19 -15.40
CA ILE A 98 -0.59 5.23 -15.79
C ILE A 98 -0.77 4.50 -17.11
N ILE A 99 -1.71 3.55 -17.11
CA ILE A 99 -2.08 2.76 -18.28
C ILE A 99 -3.53 3.11 -18.63
N PRO A 100 -3.76 3.88 -19.70
CA PRO A 100 -5.11 4.12 -20.20
C PRO A 100 -5.70 2.80 -20.70
N ILE A 101 -6.90 2.48 -20.23
CA ILE A 101 -7.70 1.38 -20.77
C ILE A 101 -9.09 1.89 -21.15
N PRO A 102 -9.80 1.23 -22.09
CA PRO A 102 -11.19 1.58 -22.38
C PRO A 102 -12.04 1.54 -21.11
N LEU A 103 -12.87 2.55 -20.89
CA LEU A 103 -13.73 2.66 -19.72
C LEU A 103 -14.68 1.45 -19.62
N ASP A 104 -15.17 0.94 -20.75
CA ASP A 104 -15.98 -0.29 -20.80
C ASP A 104 -15.21 -1.52 -20.31
N LEU A 105 -13.89 -1.58 -20.53
CA LEU A 105 -13.04 -2.62 -19.96
C LEU A 105 -12.92 -2.43 -18.45
N ALA A 106 -12.67 -1.21 -17.98
CA ALA A 106 -12.61 -0.90 -16.55
C ALA A 106 -13.92 -1.32 -15.85
N ARG A 107 -15.08 -1.03 -16.44
CA ARG A 107 -16.40 -1.45 -15.96
C ARG A 107 -16.59 -2.95 -15.85
N ARG A 108 -15.94 -3.74 -16.71
CA ARG A 108 -15.98 -5.21 -16.64
C ARG A 108 -15.08 -5.77 -15.55
N LEU A 109 -13.99 -5.08 -15.24
CA LEU A 109 -12.97 -5.51 -14.28
C LEU A 109 -13.31 -5.11 -12.86
N ILE A 110 -13.80 -3.88 -12.66
CA ILE A 110 -14.16 -3.33 -11.35
C ILE A 110 -15.48 -3.95 -10.88
N PRO A 111 -15.62 -4.35 -9.60
CA PRO A 111 -16.87 -4.86 -9.06
C PRO A 111 -18.03 -3.89 -9.29
N ARG A 112 -19.16 -4.42 -9.78
CA ARG A 112 -20.28 -3.62 -10.30
C ARG A 112 -20.90 -2.66 -9.28
N GLN A 113 -20.74 -2.94 -7.99
CA GLN A 113 -21.25 -2.09 -6.92
C GLN A 113 -20.48 -0.76 -6.77
N TYR A 114 -19.27 -0.65 -7.34
CA TYR A 114 -18.45 0.56 -7.20
C TYR A 114 -18.57 1.46 -8.43
N GLY A 115 -18.94 2.72 -8.19
CA GLY A 115 -18.92 3.75 -9.22
C GLY A 115 -17.49 4.10 -9.65
N ILE A 116 -17.33 4.79 -10.78
CA ILE A 116 -16.07 5.42 -11.19
C ILE A 116 -16.40 6.90 -11.25
N LEU A 117 -15.60 7.68 -10.55
CA LEU A 117 -15.72 9.12 -10.46
C LEU A 117 -14.99 9.75 -11.64
N GLU A 118 -15.59 9.70 -12.83
CA GLU A 118 -14.99 10.29 -14.03
C GLU A 118 -14.69 11.78 -13.86
N THR A 119 -15.59 12.51 -13.21
CA THR A 119 -15.41 13.92 -12.90
C THR A 119 -14.12 14.16 -12.08
N ALA A 120 -13.78 13.25 -11.16
CA ALA A 120 -12.61 13.40 -10.30
C ALA A 120 -11.30 13.30 -11.09
N TYR A 121 -11.11 12.22 -11.89
CA TYR A 121 -9.87 12.09 -12.64
C TYR A 121 -9.79 13.05 -13.83
N ARG A 122 -10.92 13.43 -14.45
CA ARG A 122 -10.92 14.43 -15.52
C ARG A 122 -10.64 15.84 -15.02
N ALA A 123 -10.93 16.14 -13.75
CA ALA A 123 -10.50 17.41 -13.14
C ALA A 123 -8.96 17.50 -13.03
N LEU A 124 -8.29 16.37 -12.83
CA LEU A 124 -6.82 16.28 -12.79
C LEU A 124 -6.19 16.12 -14.18
N LEU A 125 -6.93 15.53 -15.12
CA LEU A 125 -6.50 15.22 -16.48
C LEU A 125 -7.55 15.68 -17.51
N PRO A 126 -7.68 16.99 -17.77
CA PRO A 126 -8.70 17.52 -18.67
C PRO A 126 -8.56 16.96 -20.10
N ASP A 127 -7.33 16.69 -20.53
CA ASP A 127 -7.01 16.14 -21.85
C ASP A 127 -6.90 14.60 -21.86
N PHE A 128 -7.33 13.91 -20.79
CA PHE A 128 -7.31 12.44 -20.78
C PHE A 128 -8.22 11.90 -21.88
N PRO A 129 -7.78 10.90 -22.67
CA PRO A 129 -8.54 10.44 -23.83
C PRO A 129 -10.00 10.08 -23.48
N GLU A 130 -10.92 10.51 -24.33
CA GLU A 130 -12.34 10.22 -24.17
C GLU A 130 -12.58 8.71 -24.12
N GLY A 131 -13.51 8.27 -23.27
CA GLY A 131 -13.82 6.85 -23.09
C GLY A 131 -12.70 6.00 -22.50
N MET A 132 -11.65 6.60 -21.93
CA MET A 132 -10.58 5.90 -21.22
C MET A 132 -10.65 6.08 -19.70
N TYR A 133 -10.06 5.12 -18.99
CA TYR A 133 -9.88 5.10 -17.53
C TYR A 133 -8.39 4.89 -17.17
N PRO A 134 -7.84 5.64 -16.18
CA PRO A 134 -6.44 5.53 -15.78
C PRO A 134 -6.25 4.41 -14.75
N ILE A 135 -5.77 3.23 -15.17
CA ILE A 135 -5.20 2.25 -14.23
C ILE A 135 -3.84 2.77 -13.77
N MET A 136 -3.53 2.64 -12.49
CA MET A 136 -2.17 2.87 -11.99
C MET A 136 -1.47 1.53 -11.78
N LEU A 137 -0.26 1.40 -12.29
CA LEU A 137 0.69 0.38 -11.86
C LEU A 137 1.61 0.99 -10.81
N GLN A 138 1.81 0.27 -9.72
CA GLN A 138 2.79 0.62 -8.68
C GLN A 138 3.77 -0.54 -8.54
N ALA A 139 5.03 -0.31 -8.89
CA ALA A 139 6.16 -1.22 -8.65
C ALA A 139 7.08 -0.56 -7.64
N ALA A 140 7.15 -1.11 -6.42
CA ALA A 140 7.79 -0.47 -5.30
C ALA A 140 8.75 -1.39 -4.55
N HIS A 141 9.74 -0.77 -3.92
CA HIS A 141 10.55 -1.31 -2.85
C HIS A 141 10.17 -0.56 -1.57
N ASP A 142 9.68 -1.31 -0.59
CA ASP A 142 9.31 -0.87 0.74
C ASP A 142 10.53 -1.11 1.64
N HIS A 143 11.12 -0.03 2.14
CA HIS A 143 12.36 -0.01 2.91
C HIS A 143 12.15 0.57 4.31
N ASP A 144 12.84 -0.01 5.29
CA ASP A 144 12.89 0.47 6.68
C ASP A 144 11.48 0.70 7.27
N VAL A 145 10.59 -0.27 7.05
CA VAL A 145 9.21 -0.22 7.53
C VAL A 145 9.17 -0.57 9.01
N GLN A 146 8.69 0.35 9.84
CA GLN A 146 8.74 0.25 11.29
C GLN A 146 7.39 0.50 11.95
N PHE A 147 7.12 -0.26 13.00
CA PHE A 147 6.08 0.02 14.00
C PHE A 147 6.78 0.29 15.34
N ARG A 148 7.39 1.48 15.43
CA ARG A 148 8.48 1.76 16.39
C ARG A 148 8.08 1.56 17.85
N ALA A 149 6.87 1.95 18.25
CA ALA A 149 6.35 1.81 19.61
C ALA A 149 6.26 0.34 20.06
N TYR A 150 6.23 -0.59 19.12
CA TYR A 150 6.10 -2.03 19.37
C TYR A 150 7.41 -2.78 19.12
N GLY A 151 8.49 -2.05 18.75
CA GLY A 151 9.79 -2.65 18.46
C GLY A 151 9.78 -3.56 17.24
N ILE A 152 8.87 -3.33 16.29
CA ILE A 152 8.75 -4.11 15.06
C ILE A 152 9.41 -3.34 13.92
N THR A 153 10.31 -4.02 13.22
CA THR A 153 10.88 -3.60 11.93
C THR A 153 10.67 -4.75 10.96
N LEU A 154 10.12 -4.46 9.79
CA LEU A 154 9.96 -5.45 8.72
C LEU A 154 11.25 -5.50 7.91
N ASP A 155 11.61 -6.70 7.45
CA ASP A 155 12.64 -6.84 6.42
C ASP A 155 12.19 -6.09 5.15
N ASP A 156 13.12 -5.48 4.43
CA ASP A 156 12.82 -4.83 3.16
C ASP A 156 12.14 -5.81 2.18
N PHE A 157 11.21 -5.29 1.39
CA PHE A 157 10.49 -6.09 0.41
C PHE A 157 10.08 -5.27 -0.79
N SER A 158 9.95 -5.95 -1.93
CA SER A 158 9.32 -5.35 -3.12
C SER A 158 7.90 -5.88 -3.33
N ARG A 159 7.08 -5.04 -3.95
CA ARG A 159 5.71 -5.35 -4.38
C ARG A 159 5.40 -4.73 -5.73
N VAL A 160 4.50 -5.37 -6.48
CA VAL A 160 3.99 -4.81 -7.74
C VAL A 160 2.56 -5.25 -8.00
N GLY A 161 1.73 -4.33 -8.47
CA GLY A 161 0.33 -4.60 -8.80
C GLY A 161 -0.30 -3.51 -9.65
N PHE A 162 -1.50 -3.80 -10.13
CA PHE A 162 -2.37 -2.85 -10.79
C PHE A 162 -3.47 -2.40 -9.83
N GLU A 163 -3.72 -1.10 -9.80
CA GLU A 163 -4.65 -0.44 -8.92
C GLU A 163 -5.63 0.40 -9.73
N PHE A 164 -6.86 0.43 -9.25
CA PHE A 164 -8.00 1.08 -9.91
C PHE A 164 -8.43 2.27 -9.05
N PRO A 165 -7.93 3.48 -9.32
CA PRO A 165 -8.27 4.68 -8.55
C PRO A 165 -9.62 5.31 -8.91
N PHE A 166 -10.03 6.33 -8.16
CA PHE A 166 -11.24 7.12 -8.42
C PHE A 166 -12.53 6.28 -8.38
N LEU A 167 -12.60 5.32 -7.46
CA LEU A 167 -13.79 4.51 -7.26
C LEU A 167 -14.68 5.12 -6.19
N ASP A 168 -15.97 5.17 -6.50
CA ASP A 168 -17.02 5.50 -5.54
C ASP A 168 -17.41 4.24 -4.78
N MET A 169 -16.58 3.88 -3.80
CA MET A 169 -16.79 2.69 -2.98
C MET A 169 -18.01 2.85 -2.04
N LEU A 170 -18.30 4.08 -1.63
CA LEU A 170 -19.37 4.41 -0.67
C LEU A 170 -20.72 4.71 -1.34
N GLY A 171 -20.74 4.94 -2.65
CA GLY A 171 -21.94 5.36 -3.39
C GLY A 171 -22.36 6.80 -3.08
N ASP A 172 -21.43 7.65 -2.65
CA ASP A 172 -21.71 9.04 -2.29
C ASP A 172 -21.42 10.04 -3.41
N GLY A 173 -20.81 9.60 -4.50
CA GLY A 173 -20.53 10.40 -5.69
C GLY A 173 -19.32 11.32 -5.58
N TYR A 174 -18.53 11.29 -4.50
CA TYR A 174 -17.37 12.19 -4.36
C TYR A 174 -16.16 11.61 -3.60
N SER A 175 -16.35 10.64 -2.70
CA SER A 175 -15.23 10.05 -1.96
C SER A 175 -14.45 9.10 -2.86
N SER A 176 -13.20 9.44 -3.19
CA SER A 176 -12.36 8.66 -4.09
C SER A 176 -11.57 7.59 -3.35
N PHE A 177 -11.77 6.33 -3.74
CA PHE A 177 -11.02 5.18 -3.25
C PHE A 177 -10.23 4.52 -4.37
N ARG A 178 -9.21 3.75 -3.98
CA ARG A 178 -8.39 2.96 -4.89
C ARG A 178 -8.53 1.47 -4.59
N TRP A 179 -8.94 0.70 -5.59
CA TRP A 179 -9.04 -0.75 -5.46
C TRP A 179 -7.74 -1.44 -5.88
N ALA A 180 -7.17 -2.23 -4.97
CA ALA A 180 -5.93 -3.00 -5.17
C ALA A 180 -6.22 -4.51 -5.06
N PRO A 181 -6.79 -5.14 -6.11
CA PRO A 181 -7.31 -6.50 -6.02
C PRO A 181 -6.23 -7.56 -5.87
N GLU A 182 -5.08 -7.36 -6.51
CA GLU A 182 -4.01 -8.35 -6.53
C GLU A 182 -2.63 -7.72 -6.54
N GLN A 183 -1.68 -8.38 -5.87
CA GLN A 183 -0.30 -7.94 -5.80
C GLN A 183 0.66 -9.14 -5.84
N LEU A 184 1.80 -8.94 -6.48
CA LEU A 184 2.99 -9.73 -6.21
C LEU A 184 3.74 -9.07 -5.05
N ILE A 185 4.20 -9.85 -4.09
CA ILE A 185 4.98 -9.37 -2.92
C ILE A 185 6.14 -10.34 -2.66
N THR A 186 7.28 -9.84 -2.18
CA THR A 186 8.47 -10.64 -1.88
C THR A 186 8.13 -11.85 -1.01
N GLY A 187 8.43 -13.04 -1.54
CA GLY A 187 7.91 -14.30 -0.99
C GLY A 187 8.46 -14.69 0.38
N SER A 188 9.60 -14.14 0.78
CA SER A 188 10.18 -14.36 2.12
C SER A 188 9.60 -13.44 3.19
N ASN A 189 8.91 -12.34 2.83
CA ASN A 189 8.37 -11.40 3.81
C ASN A 189 6.96 -11.84 4.23
N THR A 190 6.87 -12.72 5.22
CA THR A 190 5.59 -13.29 5.68
C THR A 190 4.65 -12.25 6.30
N ILE A 191 5.19 -11.17 6.88
CA ILE A 191 4.40 -10.09 7.48
C ILE A 191 3.69 -9.30 6.39
N ALA A 192 4.43 -8.81 5.37
CA ALA A 192 3.85 -8.09 4.23
C ALA A 192 2.84 -8.95 3.45
N LEU A 193 3.16 -10.24 3.24
CA LEU A 193 2.25 -11.18 2.60
C LEU A 193 0.93 -11.36 3.36
N SER A 194 0.97 -11.39 4.69
CA SER A 194 -0.22 -11.58 5.52
C SER A 194 -1.00 -10.27 5.66
N GLY A 195 -0.32 -9.16 5.92
CA GLY A 195 -0.94 -7.84 6.04
C GLY A 195 -1.74 -7.45 4.80
N SER A 196 -1.20 -7.66 3.59
CA SER A 196 -1.94 -7.39 2.35
C SER A 196 -3.15 -8.33 2.17
N ARG A 197 -3.05 -9.61 2.57
CA ARG A 197 -4.19 -10.55 2.52
C ARG A 197 -5.31 -10.18 3.49
N ASP A 198 -4.99 -9.57 4.62
CA ASP A 198 -5.99 -9.19 5.63
C ASP A 198 -6.95 -8.10 5.11
N TYR A 199 -6.53 -7.29 4.13
CA TYR A 199 -7.41 -6.36 3.39
C TYR A 199 -8.25 -7.03 2.29
N GLY A 200 -8.03 -8.32 2.03
CA GLY A 200 -8.68 -9.11 0.99
C GLY A 200 -7.96 -9.10 -0.36
N THR A 201 -6.74 -8.56 -0.44
CA THR A 201 -5.93 -8.59 -1.66
C THR A 201 -5.49 -10.02 -1.96
N VAL A 202 -5.57 -10.44 -3.23
CA VAL A 202 -4.97 -11.70 -3.67
C VAL A 202 -3.47 -11.50 -3.81
N VAL A 203 -2.70 -12.16 -2.94
CA VAL A 203 -1.25 -11.98 -2.87
C VAL A 203 -0.51 -13.21 -3.39
N TYR A 204 0.33 -12.98 -4.41
CA TYR A 204 1.26 -13.96 -4.95
C TYR A 204 2.67 -13.76 -4.37
N PRO A 205 3.19 -14.70 -3.57
CA PRO A 205 4.60 -14.70 -3.17
C PRO A 205 5.51 -14.71 -4.42
N ALA A 206 6.44 -13.78 -4.49
CA ALA A 206 7.22 -13.50 -5.70
C ALA A 206 8.72 -13.32 -5.42
N LYS A 207 9.51 -13.43 -6.47
CA LYS A 207 10.92 -13.01 -6.53
C LYS A 207 11.06 -11.78 -7.43
N TYR A 208 12.08 -10.99 -7.17
CA TYR A 208 12.31 -9.72 -7.86
C TYR A 208 13.69 -9.64 -8.51
N ASP A 209 13.75 -8.89 -9.61
CA ASP A 209 14.99 -8.46 -10.26
C ASP A 209 14.89 -6.95 -10.59
N PRO A 210 15.66 -6.09 -9.91
CA PRO A 210 16.60 -6.42 -8.81
C PRO A 210 15.89 -6.87 -7.52
N PRO A 211 16.57 -7.60 -6.62
CA PRO A 211 15.94 -8.16 -5.43
C PRO A 211 15.72 -7.18 -4.25
N CYS A 212 16.50 -6.10 -4.14
CA CYS A 212 16.44 -5.16 -3.00
C CYS A 212 16.52 -3.69 -3.44
N GLU A 213 16.03 -3.41 -4.63
CA GLU A 213 16.03 -2.07 -5.20
C GLU A 213 14.73 -1.89 -5.95
N ALA A 214 14.25 -0.65 -6.04
CA ALA A 214 13.03 -0.35 -6.80
C ALA A 214 13.21 -0.58 -8.32
N TYR A 215 14.44 -0.50 -8.80
CA TYR A 215 14.83 -0.79 -10.19
C TYR A 215 16.36 -0.79 -10.32
N LYS A 216 16.88 -1.44 -11.36
CA LYS A 216 18.32 -1.37 -11.71
C LYS A 216 18.52 -0.54 -12.97
N ALA A 217 19.63 0.18 -13.05
CA ALA A 217 20.04 0.83 -14.30
C ALA A 217 20.47 -0.22 -15.34
N LEU A 218 20.06 -0.01 -16.58
CA LEU A 218 20.50 -0.76 -17.75
C LEU A 218 21.59 0.00 -18.51
N PRO A 219 22.44 -0.69 -19.31
CA PRO A 219 23.52 -0.03 -20.06
C PRO A 219 23.05 1.05 -21.05
N ASN A 220 21.80 1.00 -21.50
CA ASN A 220 21.19 1.99 -22.38
C ASN A 220 20.67 3.23 -21.63
N GLY A 221 20.85 3.31 -20.31
CA GLY A 221 20.34 4.40 -19.47
C GLY A 221 18.87 4.27 -19.07
N ALA A 222 18.18 3.19 -19.48
CA ALA A 222 16.86 2.85 -18.95
C ALA A 222 16.99 2.20 -17.56
N THR A 223 15.85 1.99 -16.92
CA THR A 223 15.73 1.29 -15.64
C THR A 223 14.88 0.04 -15.83
N TYR A 224 15.15 -1.00 -15.05
CA TYR A 224 14.48 -2.29 -15.15
C TYR A 224 13.98 -2.77 -13.80
N PHE A 225 12.77 -3.33 -13.79
CA PHE A 225 12.19 -4.01 -12.64
C PHE A 225 11.36 -5.21 -13.10
N LYS A 226 11.43 -6.31 -12.38
CA LYS A 226 10.57 -7.48 -12.62
C LYS A 226 10.18 -8.17 -11.33
N GLY A 227 8.87 -8.39 -11.16
CA GLY A 227 8.31 -9.33 -10.20
C GLY A 227 7.83 -10.59 -10.90
N SER A 228 8.07 -11.76 -10.31
CA SER A 228 7.56 -13.04 -10.82
C SER A 228 7.14 -13.95 -9.67
N SER A 229 5.92 -14.47 -9.74
CA SER A 229 5.38 -15.40 -8.75
C SER A 229 6.28 -16.63 -8.62
N LEU A 230 6.39 -17.15 -7.40
CA LEU A 230 7.15 -18.36 -7.08
C LEU A 230 6.38 -19.64 -7.43
N SER A 231 5.05 -19.56 -7.53
CA SER A 231 4.17 -20.73 -7.62
C SER A 231 3.25 -20.74 -8.83
N CYS A 232 3.10 -19.60 -9.50
CA CYS A 232 2.18 -19.43 -10.62
C CYS A 232 2.87 -18.68 -11.78
N SER A 233 2.13 -18.47 -12.87
CA SER A 233 2.64 -17.77 -14.06
C SER A 233 2.66 -16.24 -13.91
N GLU A 234 2.14 -15.70 -12.80
CA GLU A 234 1.99 -14.28 -12.57
C GLU A 234 3.32 -13.54 -12.65
N SER A 235 3.41 -12.51 -13.48
CA SER A 235 4.61 -11.67 -13.59
C SER A 235 4.30 -10.28 -14.13
N ILE A 236 5.10 -9.31 -13.70
CA ILE A 236 5.05 -7.93 -14.16
C ILE A 236 6.49 -7.46 -14.35
N GLU A 237 6.81 -6.93 -15.52
CA GLU A 237 8.13 -6.47 -15.93
C GLU A 237 8.03 -5.07 -16.55
N LEU A 238 8.94 -4.18 -16.13
CA LEU A 238 9.02 -2.79 -16.54
C LEU A 238 10.41 -2.51 -17.12
N GLU A 239 10.44 -1.77 -18.22
CA GLU A 239 11.65 -1.12 -18.73
C GLU A 239 11.31 0.35 -19.00
N MET A 240 11.93 1.27 -18.25
CA MET A 240 11.54 2.68 -18.20
C MET A 240 12.72 3.59 -18.52
N GLN A 241 12.55 4.46 -19.52
CA GLN A 241 13.53 5.46 -19.92
C GLN A 241 13.20 6.81 -19.27
N ARG A 242 14.21 7.48 -18.72
CA ARG A 242 14.07 8.87 -18.25
C ARG A 242 13.69 9.79 -19.40
N ILE A 243 12.67 10.61 -19.20
CA ILE A 243 12.24 11.66 -20.13
C ILE A 243 12.25 13.02 -19.44
N ARG A 244 12.19 14.09 -20.23
CA ARG A 244 11.97 15.43 -19.69
C ARG A 244 10.56 15.52 -19.10
N PRO A 245 10.35 16.20 -17.96
CA PRO A 245 9.03 16.31 -17.33
C PRO A 245 7.93 16.83 -18.25
N GLU A 246 8.25 17.76 -19.17
CA GLU A 246 7.26 18.36 -20.08
C GLU A 246 6.74 17.38 -21.13
N LEU A 247 7.40 16.22 -21.30
CA LEU A 247 6.95 15.17 -22.21
C LEU A 247 6.00 14.17 -21.53
N ASN A 248 5.86 14.23 -20.20
CA ASN A 248 4.95 13.39 -19.46
C ASN A 248 3.54 14.04 -19.45
N PRO A 249 2.51 13.40 -20.03
CA PRO A 249 1.16 13.94 -20.03
C PRO A 249 0.49 13.89 -18.65
N TYR A 250 1.10 13.20 -17.68
CA TYR A 250 0.55 13.02 -16.34
C TYR A 250 1.32 13.89 -15.34
N PRO A 251 0.68 14.92 -14.75
CA PRO A 251 1.31 15.77 -13.77
C PRO A 251 1.59 15.01 -12.47
N LEU A 252 2.60 15.44 -11.70
CA LEU A 252 2.90 14.84 -10.40
C LEU A 252 1.69 14.81 -9.46
N GLU A 253 0.85 15.85 -9.51
CA GLU A 253 -0.38 15.95 -8.71
C GLU A 253 -1.37 14.81 -8.94
N LEU A 254 -1.40 14.21 -10.14
CA LEU A 254 -2.18 13.00 -10.39
C LEU A 254 -1.67 11.84 -9.52
N PHE A 255 -0.36 11.61 -9.52
CA PHE A 255 0.25 10.50 -8.77
C PHE A 255 0.12 10.72 -7.26
N LYS A 256 0.28 11.95 -6.78
CA LYS A 256 0.00 12.31 -5.39
C LYS A 256 -1.43 11.98 -5.01
N ASN A 257 -2.40 12.46 -5.79
CA ASN A 257 -3.81 12.24 -5.53
C ASN A 257 -4.14 10.73 -5.49
N ILE A 258 -3.76 9.98 -6.53
CA ILE A 258 -4.05 8.55 -6.60
C ILE A 258 -3.40 7.80 -5.44
N THR A 259 -2.12 8.06 -5.16
CA THR A 259 -1.39 7.25 -4.19
C THR A 259 -1.79 7.50 -2.74
N ASN A 260 -2.38 8.66 -2.47
CA ASN A 260 -2.99 9.01 -1.19
C ASN A 260 -4.50 8.73 -1.16
N GLN A 261 -5.10 8.02 -2.13
CA GLN A 261 -6.49 7.54 -1.97
C GLN A 261 -6.53 6.36 -0.98
N PRO A 262 -7.56 6.26 -0.12
CA PRO A 262 -7.75 5.09 0.72
C PRO A 262 -7.87 3.85 -0.15
N THR A 263 -7.09 2.83 0.19
CA THR A 263 -6.90 1.63 -0.60
C THR A 263 -7.71 0.49 -0.01
N PHE A 264 -8.37 -0.30 -0.86
CA PHE A 264 -9.18 -1.44 -0.43
C PHE A 264 -9.09 -2.60 -1.41
N ALA A 265 -9.44 -3.80 -0.95
CA ALA A 265 -9.67 -4.96 -1.83
C ALA A 265 -11.04 -5.61 -1.59
N ASN A 266 -11.43 -5.82 -0.33
CA ASN A 266 -12.73 -6.41 0.05
C ASN A 266 -13.88 -5.40 0.22
N GLY A 267 -13.58 -4.10 0.26
CA GLY A 267 -14.56 -3.02 0.39
C GLY A 267 -15.10 -2.79 1.81
N THR A 268 -14.48 -3.39 2.83
CA THR A 268 -14.86 -3.24 4.24
C THR A 268 -13.73 -2.64 5.07
N THR A 269 -12.51 -3.12 4.86
CA THR A 269 -11.31 -2.63 5.53
C THR A 269 -10.47 -1.85 4.54
N CYS A 270 -10.08 -0.64 4.92
CA CYS A 270 -9.27 0.26 4.13
C CYS A 270 -7.91 0.45 4.78
N ASP A 271 -6.90 0.46 3.93
CA ASP A 271 -5.61 1.04 4.25
C ASP A 271 -5.60 2.52 3.86
N ASN A 272 -5.04 3.36 4.71
CA ASN A 272 -4.79 4.76 4.41
C ASN A 272 -3.29 5.07 4.58
N MET A 273 -2.54 4.72 3.53
CA MET A 273 -1.14 5.10 3.35
C MET A 273 -1.02 6.51 2.79
N ILE A 274 -0.46 7.41 3.60
CA ILE A 274 -0.18 8.80 3.26
C ILE A 274 1.28 8.90 2.84
N ARG A 275 1.53 9.31 1.59
CA ARG A 275 2.87 9.51 1.02
C ARG A 275 3.23 10.99 0.99
N PHE A 276 4.48 11.26 1.35
CA PHE A 276 5.04 12.61 1.40
C PHE A 276 5.85 12.88 0.13
N PHE A 277 5.33 13.75 -0.73
CA PHE A 277 5.99 14.17 -1.98
C PHE A 277 6.72 15.52 -1.86
N ASN A 278 6.71 16.13 -0.68
CA ASN A 278 7.47 17.34 -0.35
C ASN A 278 8.48 17.05 0.78
N SER A 279 9.19 15.93 0.64
CA SER A 279 10.18 15.44 1.61
C SER A 279 11.60 15.69 1.12
N SER A 280 12.57 15.61 2.02
CA SER A 280 13.99 15.54 1.64
C SER A 280 14.30 14.41 0.64
N MET A 281 13.46 13.36 0.59
CA MET A 281 13.57 12.22 -0.32
C MET A 281 12.89 12.41 -1.68
N SER A 282 12.17 13.52 -1.87
CA SER A 282 11.34 13.75 -3.06
C SER A 282 11.43 15.18 -3.60
N VAL A 283 12.44 15.95 -3.20
CA VAL A 283 12.71 17.32 -3.66
C VAL A 283 14.18 17.50 -4.03
N GLY A 284 14.51 18.61 -4.71
CA GLY A 284 15.88 18.91 -5.11
C GLY A 284 16.47 17.82 -5.99
N ASP A 285 17.64 17.28 -5.62
CA ASP A 285 18.32 16.20 -6.35
C ASP A 285 17.56 14.86 -6.32
N HIS A 286 16.59 14.72 -5.41
CA HIS A 286 15.71 13.55 -5.29
C HIS A 286 14.31 13.80 -5.87
N SER A 287 14.14 14.87 -6.64
CA SER A 287 12.84 15.19 -7.26
C SER A 287 12.33 14.05 -8.15
N PRO A 288 11.01 13.81 -8.21
CA PRO A 288 10.41 12.79 -9.05
C PRO A 288 10.92 12.83 -10.50
N VAL A 289 11.28 11.67 -11.02
CA VAL A 289 11.83 11.52 -12.36
C VAL A 289 10.75 11.04 -13.32
N SER A 290 10.42 11.84 -14.32
CA SER A 290 9.49 11.41 -15.37
C SER A 290 10.09 10.31 -16.23
N VAL A 291 9.29 9.28 -16.51
CA VAL A 291 9.70 8.12 -17.31
C VAL A 291 8.68 7.75 -18.37
N LEU A 292 9.18 7.15 -19.45
CA LEU A 292 8.41 6.55 -20.54
C LEU A 292 8.96 5.17 -20.81
N GLY A 293 8.10 4.17 -20.97
CA GLY A 293 8.61 2.83 -21.17
C GLY A 293 7.58 1.79 -21.58
N LYS A 294 7.98 0.54 -21.32
CA LYS A 294 7.24 -0.65 -21.70
C LYS A 294 6.90 -1.47 -20.47
N ILE A 295 5.70 -2.03 -20.48
CA ILE A 295 5.21 -2.93 -19.44
C ILE A 295 4.83 -4.25 -20.09
N ARG A 296 5.35 -5.34 -19.53
CA ARG A 296 4.92 -6.70 -19.85
C ARG A 296 4.26 -7.29 -18.63
N ALA A 297 3.01 -7.72 -18.77
CA ALA A 297 2.27 -8.30 -17.66
C ALA A 297 1.59 -9.60 -18.07
N ASN A 298 1.67 -10.57 -17.17
CA ASN A 298 0.77 -11.71 -17.07
C ASN A 298 0.27 -11.73 -15.63
N ALA A 299 -0.66 -10.85 -15.29
CA ALA A 299 -1.26 -10.71 -13.95
C ALA A 299 -2.63 -10.05 -14.12
N PHE A 300 -3.52 -10.10 -13.12
CA PHE A 300 -4.79 -9.36 -13.22
C PHE A 300 -4.53 -7.86 -13.46
N PRO A 301 -5.31 -7.18 -14.34
CA PRO A 301 -6.44 -7.67 -15.12
C PRO A 301 -6.10 -8.29 -16.49
N PHE A 302 -4.82 -8.47 -16.78
CA PHE A 302 -4.26 -8.78 -18.10
C PHE A 302 -3.73 -10.22 -18.22
N ARG A 303 -4.43 -11.20 -17.63
CA ARG A 303 -4.06 -12.62 -17.72
C ARG A 303 -4.34 -13.21 -19.10
N GLY A 304 -3.60 -14.27 -19.45
CA GLY A 304 -3.94 -15.21 -20.53
C GLY A 304 -3.41 -14.84 -21.92
N GLU A 305 -3.11 -13.58 -22.15
CA GLU A 305 -2.27 -13.12 -23.26
C GLU A 305 -1.23 -12.18 -22.64
N GLN A 306 0.07 -12.42 -22.87
CA GLN A 306 1.09 -11.48 -22.41
C GLN A 306 0.74 -10.12 -22.98
N LYS A 307 0.28 -9.19 -22.13
CA LYS A 307 -0.05 -7.84 -22.59
C LYS A 307 1.22 -7.02 -22.56
N HIS A 308 1.51 -6.45 -23.72
CA HIS A 308 2.63 -5.56 -23.94
C HIS A 308 2.06 -4.17 -24.10
N TYR A 309 2.31 -3.31 -23.12
CA TYR A 309 2.03 -1.89 -23.22
C TYR A 309 3.32 -1.19 -23.62
N ALA A 310 3.30 -0.51 -24.75
CA ALA A 310 4.32 0.45 -25.13
C ALA A 310 3.82 1.86 -24.78
N ASP A 311 4.75 2.81 -24.75
CA ASP A 311 4.45 4.22 -24.55
C ASP A 311 3.70 4.52 -23.24
N VAL A 312 4.07 3.82 -22.17
CA VAL A 312 3.51 4.03 -20.83
C VAL A 312 4.31 5.11 -20.11
N TYR A 313 3.61 6.15 -19.67
CA TYR A 313 4.19 7.27 -18.93
C TYR A 313 4.04 7.09 -17.42
N GLY A 314 5.02 7.58 -16.69
CA GLY A 314 5.08 7.40 -15.24
C GLY A 314 6.06 8.34 -14.55
N VAL A 315 6.23 8.12 -13.25
CA VAL A 315 7.24 8.77 -12.42
C VAL A 315 7.97 7.74 -11.56
N GLN A 316 9.28 7.93 -11.42
CA GLN A 316 10.10 7.27 -10.41
C GLN A 316 10.31 8.23 -9.25
N VAL A 317 9.98 7.79 -8.04
CA VAL A 317 9.98 8.64 -6.86
C VAL A 317 10.16 7.82 -5.59
N THR A 318 10.98 8.34 -4.69
CA THR A 318 11.09 7.88 -3.30
C THR A 318 10.26 8.80 -2.41
N THR A 319 9.44 8.22 -1.54
CA THR A 319 8.60 8.98 -0.61
C THR A 319 8.67 8.35 0.77
N LEU A 320 8.71 9.15 1.82
CA LEU A 320 8.28 8.69 3.13
C LEU A 320 6.79 8.35 3.11
N PHE A 321 6.36 7.47 4.00
CA PHE A 321 4.94 7.21 4.22
C PHE A 321 4.59 6.98 5.68
N ILE A 322 3.32 7.26 5.99
CA ILE A 322 2.63 6.84 7.21
C ILE A 322 1.42 6.01 6.79
N GLU A 323 1.26 4.86 7.41
CA GLU A 323 0.16 3.95 7.14
C GLU A 323 -0.79 3.89 8.35
N ASN A 324 -2.05 4.23 8.11
CA ASN A 324 -3.14 4.06 9.06
C ASN A 324 -3.89 2.78 8.68
N ASN A 325 -3.51 1.70 9.36
CA ASN A 325 -3.94 0.35 9.03
C ASN A 325 -5.34 0.02 9.61
N TYR A 326 -6.01 -0.94 8.96
CA TYR A 326 -7.25 -1.58 9.42
C TYR A 326 -8.42 -0.62 9.69
N LEU A 327 -8.54 0.45 8.90
CA LEU A 327 -9.64 1.40 9.04
C LEU A 327 -10.94 0.82 8.49
N ASP A 328 -12.07 1.17 9.10
CA ASP A 328 -13.36 0.99 8.46
C ASP A 328 -13.45 1.93 7.26
N CYS A 329 -13.65 1.40 6.05
CA CYS A 329 -13.73 2.23 4.85
C CYS A 329 -14.81 3.32 4.95
N GLN A 330 -15.87 3.13 5.75
CA GLN A 330 -16.91 4.14 5.96
C GLN A 330 -16.37 5.41 6.64
N THR A 331 -15.33 5.30 7.48
CA THR A 331 -14.74 6.47 8.15
C THR A 331 -13.90 7.33 7.21
N MET A 332 -13.62 6.84 5.99
CA MET A 332 -12.84 7.55 4.98
C MET A 332 -13.70 8.44 4.05
N LYS A 333 -14.99 8.59 4.36
CA LYS A 333 -15.89 9.48 3.63
C LYS A 333 -15.35 10.92 3.59
N GLY A 334 -15.22 11.47 2.39
CA GLY A 334 -14.72 12.83 2.16
C GLY A 334 -13.22 13.03 2.41
N TYR A 335 -12.46 11.96 2.59
CA TYR A 335 -11.01 12.03 2.63
C TYR A 335 -10.46 12.45 1.25
N ASP A 336 -9.59 13.46 1.22
CA ASP A 336 -9.08 14.08 -0.01
C ASP A 336 -7.57 13.89 -0.23
N GLY A 337 -6.89 13.16 0.66
CA GLY A 337 -5.45 12.84 0.53
C GLY A 337 -4.48 13.97 0.85
N THR A 338 -4.94 15.10 1.38
CA THR A 338 -4.13 16.34 1.54
C THR A 338 -3.42 16.50 2.89
N VAL A 339 -3.67 15.62 3.87
CA VAL A 339 -3.32 15.87 5.29
C VAL A 339 -1.81 15.76 5.61
N GLY A 340 -0.95 15.42 4.64
CA GLY A 340 0.46 15.06 4.89
C GLY A 340 1.53 16.10 4.54
N GLU A 341 1.29 17.09 3.67
CA GLU A 341 2.41 17.80 3.02
C GLU A 341 3.27 18.70 3.95
N ASP A 342 2.76 19.11 5.12
CA ASP A 342 3.43 20.08 6.01
C ASP A 342 4.25 19.46 7.17
N ILE A 343 4.13 18.15 7.40
CA ILE A 343 4.64 17.54 8.63
C ILE A 343 6.17 17.44 8.64
N GLU A 344 6.82 16.98 7.56
CA GLU A 344 8.29 16.90 7.55
C GLU A 344 8.97 18.28 7.55
N ALA A 345 8.41 19.25 6.83
CA ALA A 345 8.91 20.63 6.84
C ALA A 345 8.92 21.23 8.26
N SER A 346 7.98 20.82 9.11
CA SER A 346 7.92 21.22 10.52
C SER A 346 8.88 20.46 11.44
N LEU A 347 9.40 19.31 11.00
CA LEU A 347 10.28 18.43 11.78
C LEU A 347 11.76 18.63 11.46
N GLN A 348 12.10 19.30 10.35
CA GLN A 348 13.48 19.69 10.08
C GLN A 348 13.90 20.78 11.09
N PRO A 349 14.96 20.55 11.90
CA PRO A 349 15.51 21.62 12.72
C PRO A 349 15.93 22.75 11.79
N THR A 350 15.50 23.97 12.09
CA THR A 350 15.86 25.17 11.35
C THR A 350 17.36 25.40 11.54
N ILE A 351 18.20 24.75 10.74
CA ILE A 351 19.63 25.03 10.69
C ILE A 351 19.77 26.33 9.92
N SER A 352 19.66 27.45 10.64
CA SER A 352 20.04 28.75 10.12
C SER A 352 21.54 28.73 9.85
N PHE A 353 21.93 28.57 8.58
CA PHE A 353 23.28 28.90 8.14
C PHE A 353 23.46 30.41 8.25
N THR A 354 23.94 30.89 9.38
CA THR A 354 24.57 32.20 9.48
C THR A 354 25.96 32.09 8.85
N SER A 355 26.07 32.48 7.58
CA SER A 355 27.36 32.71 6.94
C SER A 355 28.17 33.72 7.77
N PRO A 356 29.40 33.42 8.20
CA PRO A 356 30.24 34.43 8.82
C PRO A 356 30.75 35.37 7.73
N THR A 357 30.21 36.58 7.68
CA THR A 357 30.81 37.71 6.99
C THR A 357 32.12 38.08 7.70
N SER A 358 33.23 37.51 7.24
CA SER A 358 34.57 38.03 7.52
C SER A 358 34.95 39.02 6.43
N SER A 359 34.69 40.30 6.67
CA SER A 359 35.33 41.41 5.99
C SER A 359 36.38 41.99 6.92
N ALA A 360 37.64 41.60 6.75
CA ALA A 360 38.78 42.28 7.35
C ALA A 360 39.16 43.49 6.48
N PRO A 361 39.36 44.70 7.04
CA PRO A 361 39.82 45.86 6.29
C PRO A 361 41.34 45.80 6.11
N ILE A 362 41.78 46.02 4.87
CA ILE A 362 43.18 46.27 4.51
C ILE A 362 43.52 47.68 4.95
N ALA A 363 44.47 47.82 5.88
CA ALA A 363 45.08 49.09 6.24
C ALA A 363 46.21 49.43 5.25
N HIS A 364 46.15 50.62 4.67
CA HIS A 364 47.26 51.23 3.94
C HIS A 364 48.26 51.87 4.92
N THR A 365 49.52 51.42 4.87
CA THR A 365 50.72 52.24 5.12
C THR A 365 51.87 51.66 4.31
#